data_AF-A0A949UQ78-F1
#
_entry.id   AF-A0A949UQ78-F1
#
_cell.length_a   1.000
_cell.length_b   1.000
_cell.length_c   1.000
_cell.angle_alpha   90.00
_cell.angle_beta   90.00
_cell.angle_gamma   90.00
#
_symmetry.space_group_name_H-M   'P 1'
#
loop_
_entity.id
_entity.type
_entity.pdbx_description
1 polymer ?
#
loop_
_entity_poly.entity_id
_entity_poly.type
_entity_poly.pdbx_seq_one_letter_code
_entity_poly.pdbx_strand_id
1 'polypeptide(L)'
;MSVKITSVAKQLPKYTRETKDIIPYLNIWMSGQEERFQRKVIKLFENAGVDRRYSIMDAEEVFLNTSFEEKNDIYSREVVKLAEQSLVKALDKANLNPTDIDYIITVSCTGIMIPSMDAYLINNLKMKQDIV
;
A
#
# COMPACT_ATOMS: atom_id res chain seq x y z
N MET A 1 -16.94 4.22 29.76
CA MET A 1 -16.32 3.05 29.10
C MET A 1 -15.12 3.54 28.31
N SER A 2 -13.96 2.89 28.35
CA SER A 2 -12.78 3.32 27.58
C SER A 2 -12.59 2.46 26.34
N VAL A 3 -12.30 3.11 25.20
CA VAL A 3 -11.95 2.43 23.95
C VAL A 3 -10.55 1.85 24.07
N LYS A 4 -10.36 0.62 23.61
CA LYS A 4 -9.08 -0.10 23.64
C LYS A 4 -8.77 -0.71 22.28
N ILE A 5 -7.48 -0.80 21.95
CA ILE A 5 -6.99 -1.53 20.78
C ILE A 5 -6.88 -3.00 21.18
N THR A 6 -7.64 -3.87 20.52
CA THR A 6 -7.64 -5.32 20.78
C THR A 6 -6.50 -6.02 20.05
N SER A 7 -6.21 -5.63 18.81
CA SER A 7 -5.10 -6.18 18.02
C SER A 7 -4.56 -5.18 17.00
N VAL A 8 -3.34 -5.44 16.52
CA VAL A 8 -2.73 -4.71 15.41
C VAL A 8 -2.07 -5.70 14.46
N ALA A 9 -2.29 -5.51 13.17
CA ALA A 9 -1.66 -6.27 12.10
C ALA A 9 -1.22 -5.36 10.96
N LYS A 10 -0.33 -5.89 10.11
CA LYS A 10 0.09 -5.25 8.87
C LYS A 10 0.25 -6.29 7.77
N GLN A 11 0.08 -5.85 6.54
CA GLN A 11 0.44 -6.59 5.35
C GLN A 11 1.40 -5.76 4.51
N LEU A 12 2.47 -6.41 4.01
CA LEU A 12 3.41 -5.79 3.07
C LEU A 12 3.16 -6.36 1.68
N PRO A 13 3.31 -5.54 0.62
CA PRO A 13 3.20 -6.03 -0.74
C PRO A 13 4.42 -6.87 -1.14
N LYS A 14 4.28 -7.58 -2.26
CA LYS A 14 5.23 -8.62 -2.71
C LYS A 14 6.61 -8.05 -3.05
N TYR A 15 6.68 -6.93 -3.76
CA TYR A 15 7.95 -6.42 -4.25
C TYR A 15 8.68 -5.66 -3.17
N THR A 16 9.99 -5.87 -3.11
CA THR A 16 10.86 -5.17 -2.17
C THR A 16 12.26 -4.99 -2.75
N ARG A 17 12.89 -3.88 -2.38
CA ARG A 17 14.24 -3.49 -2.79
C ARG A 17 14.91 -2.73 -1.67
N GLU A 18 16.22 -2.93 -1.52
CA GLU A 18 17.04 -2.05 -0.68
C GLU A 18 17.26 -0.72 -1.40
N THR A 19 17.54 0.34 -0.64
CA THR A 19 17.74 1.67 -1.23
C THR A 19 18.87 1.68 -2.25
N LYS A 20 19.95 0.92 -2.02
CA LYS A 20 21.07 0.77 -2.97
C LYS A 20 20.64 0.19 -4.32
N ASP A 21 19.62 -0.67 -4.32
CA ASP A 21 19.09 -1.32 -5.53
C ASP A 21 18.13 -0.41 -6.30
N ILE A 22 17.62 0.66 -5.66
CA ILE A 22 16.73 1.65 -6.28
C ILE A 22 17.53 2.72 -7.03
N ILE A 23 18.74 3.05 -6.57
CA ILE A 23 19.58 4.11 -7.16
C ILE A 23 19.77 3.96 -8.68
N PRO A 24 20.04 2.77 -9.24
CA PRO A 24 20.17 2.61 -10.70
C PRO A 24 18.91 3.04 -11.47
N TYR A 25 17.72 2.73 -10.94
CA TYR A 25 16.46 3.12 -11.58
C TYR A 25 16.21 4.63 -11.51
N LEU A 26 16.64 5.30 -10.43
CA LEU A 26 16.59 6.76 -10.33
C LEU A 26 17.44 7.42 -11.41
N ASN A 27 18.62 6.87 -11.72
CA ASN A 27 19.49 7.41 -12.78
C ASN A 27 18.81 7.33 -14.15
N ILE A 28 18.08 6.24 -14.41
CA ILE A 28 17.30 6.07 -15.64
C ILE A 28 16.15 7.08 -15.68
N TRP A 29 15.39 7.19 -14.58
CA TRP A 29 14.25 8.11 -14.47
C TRP A 29 14.65 9.59 -14.59
N MET A 30 15.84 9.95 -14.12
CA MET A 30 16.37 11.31 -14.21
C MET A 30 17.22 11.56 -15.47
N SER A 31 17.21 10.65 -16.44
CA SER A 31 17.97 10.84 -17.68
C SER A 31 17.56 12.15 -18.36
N GLY A 32 18.55 12.96 -18.75
CA GLY A 32 18.34 14.31 -19.32
C GLY A 32 18.15 15.45 -18.30
N GLN A 33 18.10 15.17 -16.99
CA GLN A 33 18.07 16.20 -15.95
C GLN A 33 19.47 16.75 -15.65
N GLU A 34 19.54 17.97 -15.12
CA GLU A 34 20.82 18.58 -14.72
C GLU A 34 21.57 17.74 -13.68
N GLU A 35 22.91 17.66 -13.79
CA GLU A 35 23.76 16.89 -12.87
C GLU A 35 23.58 17.32 -11.40
N ARG A 36 23.33 18.61 -11.15
CA ARG A 36 23.04 19.12 -9.81
C ARG A 36 21.74 18.52 -9.24
N PHE A 37 20.70 18.39 -10.06
CA PHE A 37 19.42 17.79 -9.66
C PHE A 37 19.61 16.30 -9.36
N GLN A 38 20.26 15.56 -10.25
CA GLN A 38 20.52 14.12 -10.07
C GLN A 38 21.26 13.84 -8.75
N ARG A 39 22.35 14.57 -8.49
CA ARG A 39 23.12 14.46 -7.24
C ARG A 39 22.28 14.77 -6.00
N LYS A 40 21.37 15.75 -6.07
CA LYS A 40 20.49 16.11 -4.95
C LYS A 40 19.50 14.98 -4.66
N VAL A 41 18.86 14.42 -5.68
CA VAL A 41 17.90 13.31 -5.53
C VAL A 41 18.58 12.08 -4.94
N ILE A 42 19.75 11.68 -5.47
CA ILE A 42 20.51 10.54 -4.94
C ILE A 42 20.83 10.74 -3.46
N LYS A 43 21.37 11.90 -3.09
CA LYS A 43 21.65 12.23 -1.68
C LYS A 43 20.39 12.17 -0.80
N LEU A 44 19.24 12.61 -1.29
CA LEU A 44 17.99 12.52 -0.53
C LEU A 44 17.60 11.06 -0.27
N PHE A 45 17.75 10.18 -1.25
CA PHE A 45 17.48 8.75 -1.07
C PHE A 45 18.47 8.10 -0.11
N GLU A 46 19.76 8.36 -0.26
CA GLU A 46 20.82 7.82 0.62
C GLU A 46 20.68 8.27 2.07
N ASN A 47 20.22 9.52 2.29
CA ASN A 47 20.08 10.10 3.62
C ASN A 47 18.64 10.05 4.17
N ALA A 48 17.72 9.33 3.52
CA ALA A 48 16.34 9.20 3.97
C ALA A 48 16.17 8.36 5.25
N GLY A 49 17.21 7.65 5.69
CA GLY A 49 17.12 6.68 6.80
C GLY A 49 16.23 5.48 6.47
N VAL A 50 16.12 5.13 5.18
CA VAL A 50 15.32 4.00 4.71
C VAL A 50 16.25 2.94 4.15
N ASP A 51 16.28 1.76 4.78
CA ASP A 51 17.08 0.65 4.28
C ASP A 51 16.41 -0.03 3.09
N ARG A 52 15.08 -0.18 3.15
CA ARG A 52 14.29 -0.95 2.20
C ARG A 52 12.85 -0.45 2.13
N ARG A 53 12.28 -0.55 0.93
CA ARG A 53 10.85 -0.25 0.68
C ARG A 53 10.13 -1.47 0.10
N TYR A 54 8.81 -1.43 0.20
CA TYR A 54 7.90 -2.42 -0.35
C TYR A 54 6.96 -1.74 -1.34
N SER A 55 6.63 -2.42 -2.42
CA SER A 55 5.80 -1.88 -3.50
C SER A 55 4.84 -2.94 -4.05
N ILE A 56 3.67 -2.49 -4.53
CA ILE A 56 2.71 -3.30 -5.27
C ILE A 56 3.12 -3.53 -6.74
N MET A 57 4.09 -2.76 -7.23
CA MET A 57 4.69 -2.85 -8.56
C MET A 57 6.18 -3.15 -8.45
N ASP A 58 6.77 -3.79 -9.46
CA ASP A 58 8.23 -3.92 -9.52
C ASP A 58 8.87 -2.54 -9.73
N ALA A 59 10.13 -2.38 -9.31
CA ALA A 59 10.85 -1.12 -9.45
C ALA A 59 10.94 -0.69 -10.92
N GLU A 60 11.17 -1.62 -11.85
CA GLU A 60 11.22 -1.29 -13.28
C GLU A 60 9.91 -0.66 -13.76
N GLU A 61 8.77 -1.26 -13.43
CA GLU A 61 7.44 -0.77 -13.78
C GLU A 61 7.11 0.60 -13.16
N VAL A 62 7.59 0.86 -11.93
CA VAL A 62 7.39 2.15 -11.25
C VAL A 62 8.09 3.29 -11.99
N PHE A 63 9.27 3.02 -12.55
CA PHE A 63 10.08 4.02 -13.24
C PHE A 63 9.81 4.07 -14.75
N LEU A 64 8.96 3.19 -15.28
CA LEU A 64 8.37 3.30 -16.60
C LEU A 64 7.20 4.30 -16.61
N ASN A 65 6.97 4.93 -17.75
CA ASN A 65 5.93 5.96 -17.92
C ASN A 65 4.54 5.30 -17.99
N THR A 66 3.90 5.11 -16.84
CA THR A 66 2.51 4.65 -16.71
C THR A 66 1.54 5.81 -16.52
N SER A 67 0.37 5.72 -17.16
CA SER A 67 -0.71 6.71 -17.05
C SER A 67 -1.33 6.71 -15.66
N PHE A 68 -2.12 7.75 -15.35
CA PHE A 68 -2.86 7.79 -14.09
C PHE A 68 -3.87 6.64 -13.96
N GLU A 69 -4.58 6.33 -15.05
CA GLU A 69 -5.57 5.26 -15.11
C GLU A 69 -4.91 3.90 -14.81
N GLU A 70 -3.79 3.59 -15.48
CA GLU A 70 -3.04 2.34 -15.27
C GLU A 70 -2.57 2.19 -13.82
N LYS A 71 -2.09 3.29 -13.21
CA LYS A 71 -1.69 3.29 -11.79
C LYS A 71 -2.88 3.05 -10.87
N ASN A 72 -4.04 3.63 -11.19
CA ASN A 72 -5.24 3.49 -10.39
C ASN A 72 -5.84 2.07 -10.48
N ASP A 73 -5.75 1.43 -11.64
CA ASP A 73 -6.17 0.04 -11.84
C ASP A 73 -5.30 -0.92 -11.03
N ILE A 74 -3.98 -0.71 -11.04
CA ILE A 74 -3.04 -1.47 -10.21
C ILE A 74 -3.34 -1.26 -8.73
N TYR A 75 -3.55 -0.02 -8.31
CA TYR A 75 -3.93 0.30 -6.93
C TYR A 75 -5.21 -0.43 -6.52
N SER A 76 -6.29 -0.30 -7.29
CA SER A 76 -7.60 -0.89 -6.97
C SER A 76 -7.51 -2.42 -6.84
N ARG A 77 -6.73 -3.06 -7.72
CA ARG A 77 -6.50 -4.51 -7.68
C ARG A 77 -5.71 -4.96 -6.46
N GLU A 78 -4.65 -4.23 -6.10
CA GLU A 78 -3.71 -4.68 -5.07
C GLU A 78 -4.11 -4.24 -3.66
N VAL A 79 -4.75 -3.07 -3.51
CA VAL A 79 -5.12 -2.53 -2.19
C VAL A 79 -6.12 -3.41 -1.47
N VAL A 80 -7.12 -3.97 -2.20
CA VAL A 80 -8.13 -4.87 -1.63
C VAL A 80 -7.47 -6.12 -1.04
N LYS A 81 -6.53 -6.73 -1.79
CA LYS A 81 -5.81 -7.94 -1.33
C LYS A 81 -4.98 -7.67 -0.08
N LEU A 82 -4.27 -6.54 -0.03
CA LEU A 82 -3.44 -6.18 1.11
C LEU A 82 -4.29 -5.87 2.33
N ALA A 83 -5.37 -5.12 2.15
CA ALA A 83 -6.29 -4.77 3.21
C ALA A 83 -6.99 -6.02 3.79
N GLU A 84 -7.44 -6.93 2.93
CA GLU A 84 -8.06 -8.20 3.34
C GLU A 84 -7.10 -9.05 4.17
N GLN A 85 -5.86 -9.25 3.70
CA GLN A 85 -4.83 -9.98 4.45
C GLN A 85 -4.50 -9.31 5.78
N SER A 86 -4.46 -7.97 5.82
CA SER A 86 -4.20 -7.24 7.06
C SER A 86 -5.36 -7.35 8.04
N LEU A 87 -6.60 -7.28 7.56
CA LEU A 87 -7.81 -7.39 8.37
C LEU A 87 -7.95 -8.81 8.95
N VAL A 88 -7.81 -9.85 8.12
CA VAL A 88 -7.84 -11.25 8.58
C VAL A 88 -6.80 -11.48 9.68
N LYS A 89 -5.56 -11.02 9.50
CA LYS A 89 -4.52 -11.13 10.54
C LYS A 89 -4.87 -10.40 11.84
N ALA A 90 -5.58 -9.26 11.77
CA ALA A 90 -5.99 -8.53 12.96
C ALA A 90 -7.13 -9.26 13.69
N LEU A 91 -8.11 -9.78 12.94
CA LEU A 91 -9.23 -10.56 13.45
C LEU A 91 -8.74 -11.85 14.13
N ASP A 92 -7.84 -12.59 13.47
CA ASP A 92 -7.24 -13.81 14.01
C ASP A 92 -6.52 -13.55 15.34
N LYS A 93 -5.73 -12.47 15.43
CA LYS A 93 -5.04 -12.08 16.67
C LYS A 93 -6.00 -11.68 17.79
N ALA A 94 -7.16 -11.11 17.44
CA ALA A 94 -8.18 -10.73 18.39
C ALA A 94 -9.14 -11.89 18.73
N ASN A 95 -9.01 -13.03 18.04
CA ASN A 95 -9.95 -14.15 18.10
C ASN A 95 -11.40 -13.70 17.81
N LEU A 96 -11.56 -12.90 16.76
CA LEU A 96 -12.85 -12.39 16.28
C LEU A 96 -13.15 -12.91 14.87
N ASN A 97 -14.43 -13.03 14.54
CA ASN A 97 -14.91 -13.32 13.20
C ASN A 97 -15.23 -12.01 12.45
N PRO A 98 -15.22 -12.00 11.11
CA PRO A 98 -15.64 -10.83 10.33
C PRO A 98 -17.06 -10.34 10.67
N THR A 99 -17.95 -11.23 11.09
CA THR A 99 -19.32 -10.92 11.52
C THR A 99 -19.42 -10.28 12.90
N ASP A 100 -18.33 -10.26 13.68
CA ASP A 100 -18.30 -9.61 14.99
C ASP A 100 -18.05 -8.09 14.88
N ILE A 101 -17.77 -7.59 13.67
CA ILE A 101 -17.45 -6.18 13.41
C ILE A 101 -18.70 -5.41 13.02
N ASP A 102 -19.02 -4.36 13.78
CA ASP A 102 -20.18 -3.49 13.55
C ASP A 102 -19.83 -2.23 12.74
N TYR A 103 -18.55 -1.83 12.74
CA TYR A 103 -18.06 -0.64 12.04
C TYR A 103 -16.73 -0.92 11.32
N ILE A 104 -16.59 -0.45 10.08
CA ILE A 104 -15.35 -0.48 9.32
C ILE A 104 -14.97 0.93 8.86
N ILE A 105 -13.79 1.38 9.26
CA ILE A 105 -13.26 2.69 8.86
C ILE A 105 -12.04 2.46 7.99
N THR A 106 -12.12 2.87 6.72
CA THR A 106 -11.01 2.79 5.77
C THR A 106 -10.45 4.18 5.44
N VAL A 107 -9.16 4.25 5.15
CA VAL A 107 -8.50 5.49 4.70
C VAL A 107 -7.41 5.16 3.70
N SER A 108 -7.38 5.91 2.59
CA SER A 108 -6.32 5.85 1.60
C SER A 108 -6.26 7.17 0.84
N CYS A 109 -5.05 7.63 0.52
CA CYS A 109 -4.79 8.81 -0.31
C CYS A 109 -4.08 8.45 -1.63
N THR A 110 -3.94 7.16 -1.94
CA THR A 110 -3.10 6.68 -3.06
C THR A 110 -3.86 6.59 -4.38
N GLY A 111 -5.14 6.21 -4.36
CA GLY A 111 -5.96 6.04 -5.55
C GLY A 111 -7.45 6.22 -5.27
N ILE A 112 -8.24 6.22 -6.32
CA ILE A 112 -9.68 6.49 -6.32
C ILE A 112 -10.41 5.22 -6.76
N MET A 113 -11.41 4.79 -6.00
CA MET A 113 -12.15 3.58 -6.31
C MET A 113 -13.64 3.72 -5.96
N ILE A 114 -14.48 3.19 -6.84
CA ILE A 114 -15.93 3.02 -6.64
C ILE A 114 -16.29 1.63 -7.19
N PRO A 115 -16.85 0.71 -6.38
CA PRO A 115 -17.07 0.79 -4.94
C PRO A 115 -15.79 1.02 -4.11
N SER A 116 -15.94 1.49 -2.88
CA SER A 116 -14.83 1.76 -1.95
C SER A 116 -14.19 0.47 -1.41
N MET A 117 -12.99 0.58 -0.82
CA MET A 117 -12.20 -0.58 -0.37
C MET A 117 -12.94 -1.43 0.65
N ASP A 118 -13.61 -0.81 1.62
CA ASP A 118 -14.51 -1.46 2.58
C ASP A 118 -15.61 -2.27 1.90
N ALA A 119 -16.27 -1.74 0.88
CA ALA A 119 -17.32 -2.47 0.16
C ALA A 119 -16.80 -3.79 -0.42
N TYR A 120 -15.57 -3.82 -0.92
CA TYR A 120 -14.93 -5.07 -1.33
C TYR A 120 -14.64 -5.99 -0.14
N LEU A 121 -14.09 -5.47 0.96
CA LEU A 121 -13.77 -6.26 2.16
C LEU A 121 -15.02 -6.90 2.78
N ILE A 122 -16.10 -6.13 2.89
CA ILE A 122 -17.40 -6.57 3.43
C ILE A 122 -17.91 -7.79 2.66
N ASN A 123 -17.87 -7.71 1.32
CA ASN A 123 -18.32 -8.78 0.45
C ASN A 123 -17.37 -9.99 0.47
N ASN A 124 -16.06 -9.77 0.35
CA ASN A 124 -15.06 -10.84 0.31
C ASN A 124 -15.04 -11.65 1.61
N LEU A 125 -15.11 -10.99 2.77
CA LEU A 125 -15.04 -11.61 4.08
C LEU A 125 -16.41 -11.99 4.67
N LYS A 126 -17.50 -11.77 3.90
CA LYS A 126 -18.87 -12.06 4.33
C LYS A 126 -19.19 -11.42 5.69
N MET A 127 -18.82 -10.15 5.83
CA MET A 127 -19.12 -9.36 7.02
C MET A 127 -20.63 -9.12 7.14
N LYS A 128 -21.06 -8.54 8.26
CA LYS A 128 -22.42 -8.04 8.45
C LYS A 128 -22.83 -7.15 7.27
N GLN A 129 -24.05 -7.33 6.77
CA GLN A 129 -24.57 -6.57 5.63
C GLN A 129 -25.18 -5.22 6.05
N ASP A 130 -25.34 -5.03 7.36
CA ASP A 130 -25.72 -3.79 8.04
C ASP A 130 -24.54 -3.14 8.78
N ILE A 131 -23.30 -3.57 8.48
CA ILE A 131 -22.08 -2.93 8.96
C ILE A 131 -22.03 -1.47 8.50
N VAL A 132 -21.52 -0.61 9.36
CA VAL A 132 -21.39 0.83 9.10
C VAL A 132 -19.99 1.21 8.69
#